data_AF-A0A920LYM6-F1
#
_entry.id   AF-A0A920LYM6-F1
#
_cell.length_a   1.000
_cell.length_b   1.000
_cell.length_c   1.000
_cell.angle_alpha   90.00
_cell.angle_beta   90.00
_cell.angle_gamma   90.00
#
_symmetry.space_group_name_H-M   'P 1'
#
loop_
_entity.id
_entity.type
_entity.pdbx_description
1 polymer ?
#
loop_
_entity_poly.entity_id
_entity_poly.type
_entity_poly.pdbx_seq_one_letter_code
_entity_poly.pdbx_strand_id
1 'polypeptide(L)' 'MKKIDNSGISKYSAFEKIELKNRSWPKNQVTSAPIWCSVDLRDGNQALIEPMGIEKKT' A
#
# COMPACT_ATOMS: atom_id res chain seq x y z
N MET A 1 12.85 -30.28 -23.93
CA MET A 1 12.68 -29.28 -22.85
C MET A 1 12.16 -27.99 -23.46
N LYS A 2 10.91 -27.60 -23.19
CA LYS A 2 10.38 -26.30 -23.63
C LYS A 2 11.07 -25.21 -22.80
N LYS A 3 11.74 -24.25 -23.46
CA LYS A 3 12.17 -23.02 -22.80
C LYS A 3 10.91 -22.26 -22.41
N ILE A 4 10.66 -22.12 -21.11
CA ILE A 4 9.62 -21.24 -20.61
C ILE A 4 10.18 -19.83 -20.78
N ASP A 5 9.80 -19.15 -21.87
CA ASP A 5 10.02 -17.72 -22.01
C ASP A 5 9.03 -17.01 -21.09
N ASN A 6 9.48 -16.66 -19.88
CA ASN A 6 8.67 -15.93 -18.93
C ASN A 6 8.95 -14.43 -19.06
N SER A 7 8.64 -13.87 -20.23
CA SER A 7 8.81 -12.45 -20.58
C SER A 7 8.09 -11.47 -19.63
N GLY A 8 7.17 -11.96 -18.79
CA GLY A 8 6.54 -11.19 -17.72
C GLY A 8 7.44 -10.96 -16.51
N ILE A 9 8.35 -11.89 -16.19
CA ILE A 9 9.22 -11.79 -15.01
C ILE A 9 10.25 -10.67 -15.19
N SER A 10 10.81 -10.51 -16.40
CA SER A 10 11.82 -9.48 -16.66
C SER A 10 11.28 -8.04 -16.59
N LYS A 11 9.97 -7.84 -16.49
CA LYS A 11 9.34 -6.50 -16.37
C LYS A 11 9.46 -5.91 -14.98
N TYR A 12 9.75 -6.73 -13.97
CA TYR A 12 9.77 -6.32 -12.58
C TYR A 12 11.10 -6.70 -11.93
N SER A 13 11.73 -5.74 -11.27
CA SER A 13 12.90 -5.98 -10.45
C SER A 13 12.51 -6.22 -9.00
N ALA A 14 13.30 -7.03 -8.28
CA ALA A 14 13.13 -7.18 -6.84
C ALA A 14 13.40 -5.84 -6.14
N PHE A 15 12.65 -5.57 -5.06
CA PHE A 15 12.92 -4.42 -4.20
C PHE A 15 14.27 -4.59 -3.49
N GLU A 16 15.07 -3.52 -3.47
CA GLU A 16 16.37 -3.55 -2.81
C GLU A 16 16.23 -3.61 -1.29
N LYS A 17 17.05 -4.44 -0.65
CA LYS A 17 17.00 -4.61 0.79
C LYS A 17 17.50 -3.35 1.49
N ILE A 18 16.64 -2.73 2.29
CA ILE A 18 17.03 -1.60 3.17
C ILE A 18 17.66 -2.15 4.45
N GLU A 19 18.91 -1.79 4.72
CA GLU A 19 19.60 -2.10 5.96
C GLU A 19 19.37 -1.05 7.05
N LEU A 20 18.25 -1.17 7.77
CA LEU A 20 18.00 -0.35 8.95
C LEU A 20 18.58 -1.04 10.21
N LYS A 21 19.83 -0.70 10.54
CA LYS A 21 20.50 -1.19 11.75
C LYS A 21 19.72 -0.75 13.00
N ASN A 22 19.69 -1.62 14.01
CA ASN A 22 19.07 -1.33 15.31
C ASN A 22 17.57 -0.95 15.27
N ARG A 23 16.80 -1.44 14.28
CA ARG A 23 15.34 -1.26 14.25
C ARG A 23 14.68 -1.77 15.53
N SER A 24 13.83 -0.93 16.13
CA SER A 24 13.15 -1.22 17.40
C SER A 24 11.73 -1.74 17.23
N TRP A 25 11.07 -1.45 16.11
CA TRP A 25 9.68 -1.85 15.86
C TRP A 25 9.37 -3.35 16.08
N PRO A 26 10.28 -4.32 15.85
CA PRO A 26 9.98 -5.73 16.12
C PRO A 26 9.82 -6.07 17.61
N LYS A 27 10.33 -5.23 18.52
CA LYS A 27 10.27 -5.45 19.98
C LYS A 27 9.18 -4.62 20.67
N ASN A 28 8.59 -3.66 19.98
CA ASN A 28 7.63 -2.74 20.57
C ASN A 28 6.20 -3.27 20.41
N GLN A 29 5.35 -3.02 21.40
CA GLN A 29 3.91 -3.28 21.34
C GLN A 29 3.15 -1.96 21.19
N VAL A 30 2.04 -1.97 20.44
CA VAL A 30 1.14 -0.81 20.33
C VAL A 30 0.33 -0.70 21.62
N THR A 31 0.43 0.43 22.32
CA THR A 31 -0.22 0.64 23.64
C THR A 31 -1.30 1.73 23.63
N SER A 32 -1.42 2.47 22.53
CA SER A 32 -2.41 3.52 22.35
C SER A 32 -2.84 3.62 20.89
N ALA A 33 -4.03 4.16 20.65
CA ALA A 33 -4.49 4.46 19.30
C ALA A 33 -3.69 5.63 18.70
N PRO A 34 -3.35 5.59 17.40
CA PRO A 34 -2.74 6.71 16.71
C PRO A 34 -3.77 7.81 16.44
N ILE A 35 -3.27 8.96 15.97
CA ILE A 35 -4.14 9.98 15.36
C ILE A 35 -4.61 9.45 14.01
N TRP A 36 -5.93 9.43 13.81
CA TRP A 36 -6.55 8.99 12.57
C TRP A 36 -6.74 10.15 11.60
N CYS A 37 -6.50 9.89 10.31
CA CYS A 37 -6.83 10.78 9.21
C CYS A 37 -7.63 9.99 8.17
N SER A 38 -8.93 10.24 8.09
CA SER A 38 -9.78 9.64 7.06
C SER A 38 -9.50 10.30 5.72
N VAL A 39 -9.27 9.48 4.69
CA VAL A 39 -9.00 9.92 3.31
C VAL A 39 -10.10 9.47 2.34
N ASP A 40 -11.18 8.93 2.87
CA ASP A 40 -12.28 8.28 2.15
C ASP A 40 -12.91 9.21 1.11
N LEU A 41 -13.15 10.48 1.46
CA LEU A 41 -13.78 11.46 0.57
C LEU A 41 -12.89 11.91 -0.60
N ARG A 42 -11.58 11.66 -0.53
CA ARG A 42 -10.60 12.07 -1.55
C ARG A 42 -9.95 10.87 -2.21
N ASP A 43 -9.11 10.15 -1.49
CA ASP A 43 -8.33 9.04 -2.05
C ASP A 43 -9.22 7.83 -2.32
N GLY A 44 -10.10 7.50 -1.36
CA GLY A 44 -11.11 6.46 -1.55
C GLY A 44 -12.04 6.79 -2.73
N ASN A 45 -12.56 8.02 -2.75
CA ASN A 45 -13.44 8.48 -3.81
C ASN A 45 -12.81 8.43 -5.21
N GLN A 46 -11.50 8.71 -5.32
CA GLN A 46 -10.77 8.68 -6.59
C GLN A 46 -10.64 7.26 -7.16
N ALA A 47 -10.67 6.24 -6.32
CA ALA A 47 -10.57 4.84 -6.72
C ALA A 47 -11.92 4.23 -7.15
N LEU A 48 -13.04 4.95 -6.98
CA LEU A 48 -14.36 4.45 -7.37
C LEU A 48 -14.56 4.55 -8.88
N ILE A 49 -15.18 3.52 -9.46
CA ILE A 49 -15.64 3.54 -10.86
C ILE A 49 -16.66 4.67 -11.06
N GLU A 50 -17.59 4.80 -10.11
CA GLU A 50 -18.55 5.90 -10.04
C GLU A 50 -18.20 6.78 -8.84
N PRO A 51 -17.64 7.98 -9.05
CA PRO A 51 -17.32 8.90 -7.97
C PRO A 51 -18.55 9.25 -7.13
N MET A 52 -18.34 9.44 -5.83
CA MET A 52 -19.38 9.93 -4.94
C MET A 52 -19.83 11.33 -5.35
N GLY A 53 -21.14 11.45 -5.58
CA GLY A 53 -21.83 12.74 -5.66
C GLY A 53 -21.98 13.39 -4.28
N ILE A 54 -22.57 14.59 -4.24
CA ILE A 54 -22.68 15.39 -3.01
C ILE A 54 -23.37 14.62 -1.88
N GLU A 55 -24.47 13.91 -2.19
CA GLU A 55 -25.28 13.16 -1.22
C GLU A 55 -24.52 12.02 -0.51
N LYS A 56 -23.46 11.49 -1.13
CA LYS A 56 -22.66 10.39 -0.57
C LYS A 56 -21.43 10.90 0.18
N LYS A 57 -21.09 12.18 0.05
CA LYS A 57 -19.91 12.80 0.69
C LYS A 57 -20.23 13.56 1.97
N THR A 58 -21.49 13.97 2.13
CA THR A 58 -22.01 14.75 3.25
C THR A 58 -22.87 13.88 4.15
#